data_AF-A0A932WIN3-F1
#
_entry.id   AF-A0A932WIN3-F1
#
_cell.length_a   1.000
_cell.length_b   1.000
_cell.length_c   1.000
_cell.angle_alpha   90.00
_cell.angle_beta   90.00
_cell.angle_gamma   90.00
#
_symmetry.space_group_name_H-M   'P 1'
#
loop_
_entity.id
_entity.type
_entity.pdbx_description
1 polymer ?
#
loop_
_entity_poly.entity_id
_entity_poly.type
_entity_poly.pdbx_seq_one_letter_code
_entity_poly.pdbx_strand_id
1 'polypeptide(L)'
;MFKRNFYHDRFLQNVYGSEPFIEYCKSREISFTQTKNAAAKVEDLKRWEQARSKLSGKKQADIELELSQVNELANRDSIYHLIDVCVQRDLPSDLIAGEAAQALWFLLHQPDVFEEVFFNEEIMGIESWQNAAAQAGVTIGDTKRHHDSLEKELMRFFKIHEGTGRFCAIQSYHFKDSKCFVFIGHVSDRLQFFEGFNESGEHQQQRVRPAFQVIFAYYPADGTILLKSRQRGSRSLTLRLRQPATFGQWLCMPHRSCSASSTTS
;
A
#
# COMPACT_ATOMS: atom_id res chain seq x y z
N MET A 1 7.86 -0.16 0.14
CA MET A 1 9.20 -0.13 -0.51
C MET A 1 9.41 -1.48 -1.16
N PHE A 2 9.70 -1.53 -2.47
CA PHE A 2 9.90 -2.80 -3.17
C PHE A 2 11.12 -3.55 -2.62
N LYS A 3 10.97 -4.85 -2.34
CA LYS A 3 12.08 -5.70 -1.88
C LYS A 3 12.85 -6.25 -3.08
N ARG A 4 12.19 -6.38 -4.22
CA ARG A 4 12.77 -6.89 -5.47
C ARG A 4 13.16 -5.75 -6.40
N ASN A 5 14.36 -5.84 -6.97
CA ASN A 5 14.74 -4.96 -8.08
C ASN A 5 13.83 -5.24 -9.28
N PHE A 6 13.26 -4.19 -9.85
CA PHE A 6 12.46 -4.27 -11.05
C PHE A 6 13.36 -4.09 -12.28
N TYR A 7 13.50 -5.14 -13.09
CA TYR A 7 14.23 -5.10 -14.35
C TYR A 7 13.23 -5.32 -15.49
N HIS A 8 12.93 -4.26 -16.25
CA HIS A 8 11.85 -4.28 -17.25
C HIS A 8 12.01 -5.45 -18.23
N ASP A 9 13.19 -5.63 -18.80
CA ASP A 9 13.44 -6.68 -19.80
C ASP A 9 13.18 -8.08 -19.26
N ARG A 10 13.63 -8.36 -18.02
CA ARG A 10 13.44 -9.66 -17.38
C ARG A 10 11.98 -9.89 -17.01
N PHE A 11 11.30 -8.85 -16.54
CA PHE A 11 9.87 -8.93 -16.24
C PHE A 11 9.05 -9.21 -17.50
N LEU A 12 9.30 -8.45 -18.57
CA LEU A 12 8.61 -8.59 -19.85
C LEU A 12 8.83 -9.98 -20.47
N GLN A 13 10.01 -10.57 -20.33
CA GLN A 13 10.24 -11.97 -20.76
C GLN A 13 9.29 -12.98 -20.10
N ASN A 14 8.81 -12.70 -18.87
CA ASN A 14 7.94 -13.60 -18.12
C ASN A 14 6.44 -13.37 -18.39
N VAL A 15 6.05 -12.21 -18.93
CA VAL A 15 4.64 -11.85 -19.13
C VAL A 15 4.26 -11.67 -20.60
N TYR A 16 5.22 -11.43 -21.49
CA TYR A 16 4.97 -11.19 -22.91
C TYR A 16 4.19 -12.33 -23.55
N GLY A 17 3.21 -11.98 -24.39
CA GLY A 17 2.38 -12.95 -25.10
C GLY A 17 1.35 -13.68 -24.23
N SER A 18 1.39 -13.49 -22.90
CA SER A 18 0.33 -13.96 -22.01
C SER A 18 -0.95 -13.14 -22.21
N GLU A 19 -2.09 -13.78 -21.98
CA GLU A 19 -3.39 -13.12 -22.06
C GLU A 19 -3.54 -11.92 -21.09
N PRO A 20 -3.14 -12.03 -19.80
CA PRO A 20 -3.17 -10.89 -18.88
C PRO A 20 -2.32 -9.72 -19.36
N PHE A 21 -1.16 -9.96 -19.98
CA PHE A 21 -0.30 -8.88 -20.45
C PHE A 21 -0.83 -8.19 -21.71
N ILE A 22 -1.45 -8.94 -22.62
CA ILE A 22 -2.14 -8.37 -23.79
C ILE A 22 -3.29 -7.47 -23.32
N GLU A 23 -4.10 -7.95 -22.36
CA GLU A 23 -5.19 -7.19 -21.78
C GLU A 23 -4.69 -5.95 -21.02
N TYR A 24 -3.64 -6.10 -20.22
CA TYR A 24 -2.99 -5.00 -19.52
C TYR A 24 -2.59 -3.90 -20.48
N CYS A 25 -1.85 -4.25 -21.54
CA CYS A 25 -1.42 -3.29 -22.56
C CYS A 25 -2.61 -2.59 -23.23
N LYS A 26 -3.69 -3.32 -23.54
CA LYS A 26 -4.92 -2.73 -24.08
C LYS A 26 -5.57 -1.74 -23.11
N SER A 27 -5.70 -2.11 -21.84
CA SER A 27 -6.31 -1.27 -20.80
C SER A 27 -5.52 0.01 -20.51
N ARG A 28 -4.20 -0.01 -20.77
CA ARG A 28 -3.27 1.12 -20.57
C ARG A 28 -2.94 1.87 -21.87
N GLU A 29 -3.64 1.57 -22.97
CA GLU A 29 -3.45 2.19 -24.29
C GLU A 29 -2.04 2.00 -24.88
N ILE A 30 -1.33 0.92 -24.50
CA ILE A 30 -0.01 0.57 -25.02
C ILE A 30 -0.18 -0.21 -26.32
N SER A 31 -0.24 0.51 -27.45
CA SER A 31 -0.51 -0.09 -28.77
C SER A 31 0.75 -0.64 -29.44
N PHE A 32 0.90 -1.97 -29.45
CA PHE A 32 1.88 -2.70 -30.27
C PHE A 32 1.44 -4.14 -30.55
N THR A 33 1.97 -4.74 -31.61
CA THR A 33 1.64 -6.12 -32.00
C THR A 33 2.30 -7.13 -31.07
N GLN A 34 1.51 -8.00 -30.46
CA GLN A 34 1.96 -9.12 -29.63
C GLN A 34 1.55 -10.44 -30.26
N THR A 35 2.39 -11.47 -30.11
CA THR A 35 2.05 -12.83 -30.53
C THR A 35 1.63 -13.63 -29.31
N LYS A 36 0.37 -14.07 -29.25
CA LYS A 36 -0.15 -14.86 -28.12
C LYS A 36 0.67 -16.15 -27.96
N ASN A 37 1.03 -16.49 -26.72
CA ASN A 37 1.80 -17.67 -26.34
C ASN A 37 3.22 -17.77 -26.95
N ALA A 38 3.80 -16.66 -27.43
CA ALA A 38 5.19 -16.63 -27.88
C ALA A 38 6.10 -16.04 -26.80
N ALA A 39 7.35 -16.52 -26.71
CA ALA A 39 8.37 -15.88 -25.89
C ALA A 39 8.78 -14.52 -26.47
N ALA A 40 9.11 -13.56 -25.60
CA ALA A 40 9.58 -12.25 -26.03
C ALA A 40 10.92 -12.35 -26.79
N LYS A 41 11.00 -11.68 -27.94
CA LYS A 41 12.28 -11.39 -28.62
C LYS A 41 12.75 -9.97 -28.29
N VAL A 42 14.01 -9.67 -28.58
CA VAL A 42 14.56 -8.32 -28.36
C VAL A 42 13.78 -7.26 -29.15
N GLU A 43 13.30 -7.61 -30.34
CA GLU A 43 12.47 -6.72 -31.18
C GLU A 43 11.09 -6.45 -30.57
N ASP A 44 10.54 -7.41 -29.81
CA ASP A 44 9.29 -7.23 -29.07
C ASP A 44 9.44 -6.22 -27.94
N LEU A 45 10.52 -6.34 -27.16
CA LEU A 45 10.84 -5.41 -26.08
C LEU A 45 11.04 -3.99 -26.60
N LYS A 46 11.76 -3.84 -27.72
CA LYS A 46 11.92 -2.55 -28.40
C LYS A 46 10.59 -1.94 -28.84
N ARG A 47 9.68 -2.75 -29.39
CA ARG A 47 8.34 -2.29 -29.81
C ARG A 47 7.49 -1.86 -28.63
N TRP A 48 7.52 -2.61 -27.54
CA TRP A 48 6.82 -2.24 -26.30
C TRP A 48 7.35 -0.91 -25.76
N GLU A 49 8.67 -0.75 -25.66
CA GLU A 49 9.29 0.48 -25.14
C GLU A 49 8.97 1.70 -26.03
N GLN A 50 8.98 1.52 -27.35
CA GLN A 50 8.55 2.55 -28.31
C GLN A 50 7.06 2.90 -28.20
N ALA A 51 6.20 1.94 -27.82
CA ALA A 51 4.79 2.21 -27.60
C ALA A 51 4.58 2.96 -26.27
N ARG A 52 5.27 2.53 -25.21
CA ARG A 52 5.23 3.15 -23.88
C ARG A 52 5.75 4.58 -23.90
N SER A 53 6.83 4.86 -24.62
CA SER A 53 7.44 6.21 -24.68
C SER A 53 6.55 7.27 -25.35
N LYS A 54 5.49 6.86 -26.04
CA LYS A 54 4.46 7.77 -26.60
C LYS A 54 3.42 8.21 -25.57
N LEU A 55 3.37 7.56 -24.41
CA LEU A 55 2.48 7.97 -23.32
C LEU A 55 3.07 9.18 -22.57
N SER A 56 2.22 9.91 -21.85
CA SER A 56 2.69 10.99 -20.98
C SER A 56 3.60 10.47 -19.86
N GLY A 57 4.50 11.32 -19.35
CA GLY A 57 5.42 10.96 -18.25
C GLY A 57 4.69 10.36 -17.05
N LYS A 58 3.58 10.98 -16.63
CA LYS A 58 2.71 10.42 -15.59
C LYS A 58 2.22 9.00 -15.88
N LYS A 59 1.65 8.74 -17.08
CA LYS A 59 1.17 7.40 -17.45
C LYS A 59 2.30 6.37 -17.45
N GLN A 60 3.50 6.76 -17.89
CA GLN A 60 4.67 5.88 -17.87
C GLN A 60 5.08 5.52 -16.44
N ALA A 61 5.08 6.48 -15.52
CA ALA A 61 5.39 6.27 -14.12
C ALA A 61 4.33 5.39 -13.43
N ASP A 62 3.04 5.58 -13.73
CA ASP A 62 1.95 4.75 -13.21
C ASP A 62 2.13 3.28 -13.67
N ILE A 63 2.44 3.05 -14.96
CA ILE A 63 2.72 1.70 -15.49
C ILE A 63 3.94 1.08 -14.80
N GLU A 64 5.03 1.83 -14.65
CA GLU A 64 6.24 1.32 -13.99
C GLU A 64 5.98 0.93 -12.54
N LEU A 65 5.17 1.71 -11.82
CA LEU A 65 4.76 1.40 -10.46
C LEU A 65 3.91 0.12 -10.40
N GLU A 66 2.89 0.00 -11.24
CA GLU A 66 2.02 -1.17 -11.32
C GLU A 66 2.83 -2.45 -11.62
N LEU A 67 3.69 -2.40 -12.65
CA LEU A 67 4.51 -3.56 -13.02
C LEU A 67 5.56 -3.90 -11.94
N SER A 68 6.06 -2.91 -11.19
CA SER A 68 6.91 -3.15 -10.02
C SER A 68 6.15 -3.87 -8.90
N GLN A 69 4.89 -3.52 -8.65
CA GLN A 69 4.03 -4.22 -7.68
C GLN A 69 3.76 -5.66 -8.11
N VAL A 70 3.46 -5.88 -9.40
CA VAL A 70 3.28 -7.22 -9.96
C VAL A 70 4.56 -8.03 -9.80
N ASN A 71 5.73 -7.44 -10.08
CA ASN A 71 7.01 -8.11 -9.89
C ASN A 71 7.29 -8.47 -8.42
N GLU A 72 6.85 -7.65 -7.47
CA GLU A 72 6.95 -7.97 -6.04
C GLU A 72 6.16 -9.25 -5.71
N LEU A 73 4.91 -9.34 -6.17
CA LEU A 73 4.02 -10.50 -5.96
C LEU A 73 4.27 -11.68 -6.92
N ALA A 74 5.15 -11.55 -7.91
CA ALA A 74 5.50 -12.61 -8.85
C ALA A 74 6.41 -13.68 -8.23
N ASN A 75 5.96 -14.30 -7.14
CA ASN A 75 6.61 -15.41 -6.46
C ASN A 75 5.55 -16.40 -5.95
N ARG A 76 5.96 -17.65 -5.74
CA ARG A 76 5.04 -18.75 -5.45
C ARG A 76 4.21 -18.53 -4.18
N ASP A 77 4.79 -18.01 -3.11
CA ASP A 77 4.10 -17.82 -1.83
C ASP A 77 3.03 -16.74 -1.95
N SER A 78 3.36 -15.62 -2.59
CA SER A 78 2.40 -14.54 -2.87
C SER A 78 1.27 -14.97 -3.81
N ILE A 79 1.55 -15.82 -4.81
CA ILE A 79 0.50 -16.38 -5.67
C ILE A 79 -0.45 -17.29 -4.87
N TYR A 80 0.08 -18.16 -4.00
CA TYR A 80 -0.77 -18.98 -3.15
C TYR A 80 -1.67 -18.15 -2.25
N HIS A 81 -1.12 -17.07 -1.67
CA HIS A 81 -1.87 -16.15 -0.84
C HIS A 81 -2.94 -15.40 -1.64
N LEU A 82 -2.66 -14.95 -2.87
CA LEU A 82 -3.67 -14.38 -3.77
C LEU A 82 -4.82 -15.36 -4.06
N ILE A 83 -4.50 -16.65 -4.28
CA ILE A 83 -5.52 -17.69 -4.50
C ILE A 83 -6.34 -17.96 -3.24
N ASP A 84 -5.68 -18.02 -2.07
CA ASP A 84 -6.32 -18.29 -0.77
C ASP A 84 -7.30 -17.17 -0.36
N VAL A 85 -6.95 -15.91 -0.62
CA VAL A 85 -7.85 -14.77 -0.37
C VAL A 85 -9.03 -14.75 -1.36
N CYS A 86 -8.90 -15.41 -2.53
CA CYS A 86 -9.91 -15.42 -3.60
C CYS A 86 -10.92 -16.60 -3.54
N VAL A 87 -11.07 -17.30 -2.41
CA VAL A 87 -11.91 -18.52 -2.26
C VAL A 87 -13.37 -18.43 -2.76
N GLN A 88 -13.91 -17.24 -3.05
CA GLN A 88 -15.26 -17.04 -3.61
C GLN A 88 -15.29 -16.19 -4.89
N ARG A 89 -14.15 -15.97 -5.53
CA ARG A 89 -14.02 -15.14 -6.72
C ARG A 89 -13.47 -15.95 -7.89
N ASP A 90 -13.50 -15.36 -9.07
CA ASP A 90 -12.85 -15.96 -10.23
C ASP A 90 -11.35 -16.11 -9.96
N LEU A 91 -10.79 -17.22 -10.44
CA LEU A 91 -9.37 -17.52 -10.38
C LEU A 91 -8.77 -17.46 -11.80
N PRO A 92 -7.47 -17.15 -11.93
CA PRO A 92 -6.80 -17.26 -13.21
C PRO A 92 -6.93 -18.69 -13.74
N SER A 93 -7.09 -18.86 -15.06
CA SER A 93 -7.04 -20.19 -15.66
C SER A 93 -5.69 -20.85 -15.38
N ASP A 94 -5.69 -22.17 -15.13
CA ASP A 94 -4.46 -22.99 -15.04
C ASP A 94 -3.58 -22.89 -16.29
N LEU A 95 -4.12 -22.36 -17.41
CA LEU A 95 -3.38 -22.11 -18.64
C LEU A 95 -2.49 -20.85 -18.58
N ILE A 96 -2.65 -19.99 -17.58
CA ILE A 96 -1.78 -18.81 -17.39
C ILE A 96 -0.47 -19.28 -16.75
N ALA A 97 0.54 -19.48 -17.60
CA ALA A 97 1.86 -19.91 -17.17
C ALA A 97 2.66 -18.75 -16.54
N GLY A 98 3.29 -19.03 -15.40
CA GLY A 98 4.24 -18.14 -14.73
C GLY A 98 3.61 -17.21 -13.68
N GLU A 99 4.31 -17.04 -12.57
CA GLU A 99 3.86 -16.28 -11.40
C GLU A 99 3.62 -14.80 -11.75
N ALA A 100 4.44 -14.21 -12.61
CA ALA A 100 4.27 -12.81 -13.02
C ALA A 100 2.97 -12.58 -13.82
N ALA A 101 2.63 -13.52 -14.72
CA ALA A 101 1.39 -13.43 -15.49
C ALA A 101 0.15 -13.64 -14.61
N GLN A 102 0.25 -14.55 -13.62
CA GLN A 102 -0.82 -14.76 -12.64
C GLN A 102 -1.01 -13.54 -11.73
N ALA A 103 0.06 -12.96 -11.18
CA ALA A 103 -0.02 -11.73 -10.39
C ALA A 103 -0.62 -10.57 -11.21
N LEU A 104 -0.25 -10.45 -12.49
CA LEU A 104 -0.83 -9.45 -13.39
C LEU A 104 -2.33 -9.68 -13.64
N TRP A 105 -2.76 -10.94 -13.72
CA TRP A 105 -4.19 -11.29 -13.83
C TRP A 105 -4.97 -10.78 -12.62
N PHE A 106 -4.46 -11.00 -11.40
CA PHE A 106 -5.08 -10.48 -10.17
C PHE A 106 -5.15 -8.96 -10.15
N LEU A 107 -4.10 -8.24 -10.58
CA LEU A 107 -4.15 -6.78 -10.71
C LEU A 107 -5.30 -6.31 -11.61
N LEU A 108 -5.56 -7.02 -12.71
CA LEU A 108 -6.58 -6.65 -13.70
C LEU A 108 -8.00 -7.03 -13.27
N HIS A 109 -8.18 -8.23 -12.69
CA HIS A 109 -9.49 -8.83 -12.49
C HIS A 109 -9.96 -8.77 -11.04
N GLN A 110 -9.03 -8.67 -10.09
CA GLN A 110 -9.29 -8.65 -8.65
C GLN A 110 -8.42 -7.59 -7.95
N PRO A 111 -8.47 -6.31 -8.38
CA PRO A 111 -7.57 -5.28 -7.89
C PRO A 111 -7.60 -5.13 -6.36
N ASP A 112 -8.77 -5.26 -5.73
CA ASP A 112 -8.89 -5.20 -4.27
C ASP A 112 -8.10 -6.31 -3.57
N VAL A 113 -8.12 -7.54 -4.11
CA VAL A 113 -7.38 -8.68 -3.54
C VAL A 113 -5.89 -8.54 -3.80
N PHE A 114 -5.52 -8.07 -5.01
CA PHE A 114 -4.13 -7.76 -5.34
C PHE A 114 -3.55 -6.72 -4.38
N GLU A 115 -4.30 -5.63 -4.14
CA GLU A 115 -3.92 -4.56 -3.22
C GLU A 115 -3.82 -5.09 -1.77
N GLU A 116 -4.80 -5.88 -1.32
CA GLU A 116 -4.80 -6.50 0.01
C GLU A 116 -3.54 -7.37 0.22
N VAL A 117 -3.26 -8.30 -0.68
CA VAL A 117 -2.09 -9.18 -0.57
C VAL A 117 -0.78 -8.40 -0.68
N PHE A 118 -0.71 -7.43 -1.60
CA PHE A 118 0.47 -6.55 -1.72
C PHE A 118 0.79 -5.84 -0.40
N PHE A 119 -0.21 -5.23 0.24
CA PHE A 119 0.00 -4.56 1.52
C PHE A 119 0.26 -5.53 2.66
N ASN A 120 -0.39 -6.70 2.69
CA ASN A 120 -0.13 -7.70 3.73
C ASN A 120 1.33 -8.17 3.65
N GLU A 121 1.87 -8.44 2.46
CA GLU A 121 3.29 -8.79 2.25
C GLU A 121 4.26 -7.67 2.65
N GLU A 122 3.89 -6.42 2.39
CA GLU A 122 4.67 -5.26 2.85
C GLU A 122 4.70 -5.19 4.37
N ILE A 123 3.54 -5.35 5.03
CA ILE A 123 3.39 -5.29 6.48
C ILE A 123 4.10 -6.48 7.14
N MET A 124 3.87 -7.70 6.67
CA MET A 124 4.49 -8.91 7.23
C MET A 124 6.01 -8.93 7.03
N GLY A 125 6.51 -8.28 5.98
CA GLY A 125 7.94 -8.07 5.76
C GLY A 125 8.60 -7.08 6.72
N ILE A 126 7.84 -6.37 7.55
CA ILE A 126 8.39 -5.43 8.52
C ILE A 126 9.02 -6.20 9.68
N GLU A 127 10.34 -6.08 9.78
CA GLU A 127 11.08 -6.56 10.94
C GLU A 127 10.91 -5.62 12.14
N SER A 128 11.02 -6.15 13.36
CA SER A 128 11.05 -5.37 14.62
C SER A 128 9.79 -4.54 14.90
N TRP A 129 8.67 -5.23 15.10
CA TRP A 129 7.45 -4.65 15.66
C TRP A 129 7.61 -4.28 17.12
N GLN A 130 6.93 -3.21 17.53
CA GLN A 130 6.77 -2.88 18.94
C GLN A 130 5.39 -3.30 19.40
N ASN A 131 5.35 -4.09 20.47
CA ASN A 131 4.09 -4.57 21.03
C ASN A 131 3.50 -3.55 22.00
N ALA A 132 2.22 -3.29 21.85
CA ALA A 132 1.36 -2.62 22.81
C ALA A 132 0.07 -3.44 22.99
N ALA A 133 -0.73 -3.07 23.98
CA ALA A 133 -2.01 -3.70 24.25
C ALA A 133 -3.09 -2.62 24.33
N ALA A 134 -4.27 -2.95 23.81
CA ALA A 134 -5.51 -2.23 24.00
C ALA A 134 -6.59 -3.19 24.52
N GLN A 135 -7.79 -2.66 24.69
CA GLN A 135 -8.94 -3.48 25.01
C GLN A 135 -9.19 -4.50 23.88
N ALA A 136 -9.44 -5.76 24.24
CA ALA A 136 -9.89 -6.79 23.31
C ALA A 136 -11.37 -6.62 22.95
N GLY A 137 -11.76 -7.13 21.79
CA GLY A 137 -13.14 -7.11 21.29
C GLY A 137 -13.61 -5.75 20.77
N VAL A 138 -12.70 -4.78 20.57
CA VAL A 138 -13.10 -3.46 20.06
C VAL A 138 -13.38 -3.58 18.58
N THR A 139 -14.63 -3.39 18.20
CA THR A 139 -15.02 -3.26 16.80
C THR A 139 -14.64 -1.88 16.31
N ILE A 140 -13.86 -1.81 15.23
CA ILE A 140 -13.56 -0.54 14.58
C ILE A 140 -14.77 -0.17 13.74
N GLY A 141 -15.58 0.75 14.28
CA GLY A 141 -16.83 1.22 13.68
C GLY A 141 -16.58 2.30 12.62
N ASP A 142 -16.96 3.55 12.92
CA ASP A 142 -16.80 4.71 12.03
C ASP A 142 -15.32 5.01 11.76
N THR A 143 -14.78 4.35 10.73
CA THR A 143 -13.40 4.44 10.29
C THR A 143 -12.96 5.88 10.04
N LYS A 144 -13.85 6.73 9.51
CA LYS A 144 -13.54 8.12 9.19
C LYS A 144 -13.25 8.94 10.45
N ARG A 145 -14.08 8.79 11.49
CA ARG A 145 -13.83 9.47 12.77
C ARG A 145 -12.53 9.02 13.41
N HIS A 146 -12.21 7.73 13.32
CA HIS A 146 -10.93 7.21 13.80
C HIS A 146 -9.75 7.77 13.00
N HIS A 147 -9.88 7.95 11.68
CA HIS A 147 -8.88 8.61 10.84
C HIS A 147 -8.62 10.06 11.27
N ASP A 148 -9.65 10.89 11.35
CA ASP A 148 -9.52 12.31 11.71
C ASP A 148 -8.86 12.50 13.07
N SER A 149 -9.23 11.65 14.03
CA SER A 149 -8.58 11.64 15.33
C SER A 149 -7.11 11.29 15.13
N LEU A 150 -6.81 10.16 14.46
CA LEU A 150 -5.45 9.58 14.45
C LEU A 150 -4.48 10.51 13.74
N GLU A 151 -4.95 11.13 12.66
CA GLU A 151 -4.25 12.18 11.95
C GLU A 151 -3.81 13.31 12.89
N LYS A 152 -4.75 13.91 13.63
CA LYS A 152 -4.49 15.06 14.51
C LYS A 152 -3.44 14.75 15.58
N GLU A 153 -3.42 13.53 16.08
CA GLU A 153 -2.53 13.17 17.19
C GLU A 153 -1.18 12.63 16.75
N LEU A 154 -1.09 11.98 15.58
CA LEU A 154 0.19 11.82 14.91
C LEU A 154 0.82 13.19 14.60
N MET A 155 0.06 14.11 14.00
CA MET A 155 0.53 15.47 13.72
C MET A 155 1.01 16.17 14.99
N ARG A 156 0.20 16.18 16.04
CA ARG A 156 0.55 16.80 17.33
C ARG A 156 1.79 16.17 17.95
N PHE A 157 1.86 14.84 17.98
CA PHE A 157 3.00 14.13 18.56
C PHE A 157 4.30 14.49 17.85
N PHE A 158 4.35 14.32 16.53
CA PHE A 158 5.57 14.54 15.75
C PHE A 158 5.98 16.01 15.71
N LYS A 159 5.00 16.92 15.74
CA LYS A 159 5.27 18.36 15.85
C LYS A 159 5.96 18.72 17.16
N ILE A 160 5.48 18.19 18.29
CA ILE A 160 6.02 18.50 19.62
C ILE A 160 7.39 17.86 19.83
N HIS A 161 7.54 16.59 19.48
CA HIS A 161 8.74 15.82 19.83
C HIS A 161 9.87 15.93 18.82
N GLU A 162 9.55 16.25 17.56
CA GLU A 162 10.55 16.16 16.48
C GLU A 162 10.56 17.35 15.53
N GLY A 163 9.56 18.25 15.63
CA GLY A 163 9.39 19.35 14.67
C GLY A 163 8.99 18.87 13.26
N THR A 164 8.44 17.66 13.13
CA THR A 164 7.88 17.09 11.89
C THR A 164 6.35 16.98 12.00
N GLY A 165 5.67 16.27 11.09
CA GLY A 165 4.23 16.01 11.18
C GLY A 165 3.32 17.23 10.96
N ARG A 166 3.74 18.17 10.11
CA ARG A 166 2.89 19.30 9.68
C ARG A 166 1.63 18.83 8.96
N PHE A 167 1.75 17.76 8.19
CA PHE A 167 0.64 17.09 7.52
C PHE A 167 0.67 15.62 7.90
N CYS A 168 -0.50 15.00 7.94
CA CYS A 168 -0.65 13.56 8.05
C CYS A 168 -1.84 13.13 7.19
N ALA A 169 -1.79 11.93 6.64
CA ALA A 169 -2.93 11.27 6.03
C ALA A 169 -3.04 9.86 6.61
N ILE A 170 -4.26 9.42 6.91
CA ILE A 170 -4.52 8.08 7.43
C ILE A 170 -5.13 7.23 6.32
N GLN A 171 -4.59 6.03 6.17
CA GLN A 171 -5.21 4.94 5.43
C GLN A 171 -5.53 3.82 6.41
N SER A 172 -6.55 3.01 6.10
CA SER A 172 -6.85 1.82 6.89
C SER A 172 -7.26 0.66 6.03
N TYR A 173 -6.83 -0.52 6.44
CA TYR A 173 -7.10 -1.79 5.81
C TYR A 173 -7.71 -2.73 6.84
N HIS A 174 -8.66 -3.56 6.41
CA HIS A 174 -9.21 -4.63 7.23
C HIS A 174 -8.93 -5.94 6.54
N PHE A 175 -7.96 -6.67 7.09
CA PHE A 175 -7.56 -7.98 6.60
C PHE A 175 -8.46 -9.03 7.23
N LYS A 176 -9.35 -9.61 6.43
CA LYS A 176 -10.38 -10.53 6.95
C LYS A 176 -9.76 -11.83 7.47
N ASP A 177 -8.71 -12.31 6.81
CA ASP A 177 -8.09 -13.60 7.14
C ASP A 177 -7.26 -13.53 8.43
N SER A 178 -6.45 -12.48 8.56
CA SER A 178 -5.69 -12.20 9.80
C SER A 178 -6.55 -11.57 10.90
N LYS A 179 -7.83 -11.26 10.60
CA LYS A 179 -8.80 -10.61 11.49
C LYS A 179 -8.22 -9.37 12.16
N CYS A 180 -7.38 -8.62 11.45
CA CYS A 180 -6.70 -7.46 12.00
C CYS A 180 -7.05 -6.19 11.22
N PHE A 181 -7.05 -5.08 11.95
CA PHE A 181 -7.21 -3.75 11.38
C PHE A 181 -5.86 -3.08 11.32
N VAL A 182 -5.46 -2.62 10.13
CA VAL A 182 -4.23 -1.89 9.95
C VAL A 182 -4.52 -0.44 9.65
N PHE A 183 -3.82 0.47 10.33
CA PHE A 183 -3.81 1.89 10.05
C PHE A 183 -2.40 2.31 9.64
N ILE A 184 -2.31 3.05 8.55
CA ILE A 184 -1.05 3.61 8.05
C ILE A 184 -1.18 5.13 8.08
N GLY A 185 -0.42 5.75 8.98
CA GLY A 185 -0.27 7.19 9.06
C GLY A 185 0.92 7.64 8.22
N HIS A 186 0.66 8.40 7.16
CA HIS A 186 1.69 9.03 6.33
C HIS A 186 2.01 10.41 6.90
N VAL A 187 3.04 10.48 7.74
CA VAL A 187 3.41 11.69 8.46
C VAL A 187 4.46 12.46 7.66
N SER A 188 4.21 13.74 7.40
CA SER A 188 5.14 14.57 6.65
C SER A 188 6.44 14.82 7.43
N ASP A 189 7.59 14.58 6.83
CA ASP A 189 8.90 14.85 7.40
C ASP A 189 9.34 16.31 7.18
N ARG A 190 10.63 16.59 7.40
CA ARG A 190 11.30 17.85 7.08
C ARG A 190 11.35 18.07 5.57
N LEU A 191 11.43 19.34 5.18
CA LEU A 191 11.64 19.69 3.77
C LEU A 191 13.00 19.16 3.34
N GLN A 192 13.04 18.43 2.24
CA GLN A 192 14.26 17.93 1.62
C GLN A 192 14.37 18.48 0.19
N PHE A 193 15.61 18.55 -0.29
CA PHE A 193 15.90 18.86 -1.68
C PHE A 193 16.33 17.58 -2.36
N PHE A 194 15.62 17.19 -3.40
CA PHE A 194 15.98 16.06 -4.23
C PHE A 194 16.47 16.59 -5.58
N GLU A 195 17.60 16.07 -6.03
CA GLU A 195 18.02 16.20 -7.42
C GLU A 195 17.31 15.11 -8.23
N GLY A 196 16.68 15.49 -9.32
CA GLY A 196 15.94 14.57 -10.18
C GLY A 196 15.74 15.16 -11.57
N PHE A 197 15.07 14.41 -12.42
CA PHE A 197 14.70 14.88 -13.76
C PHE A 197 13.20 15.17 -13.79
N ASN A 198 12.80 16.23 -14.50
CA ASN A 198 11.37 16.47 -14.79
C ASN A 198 10.86 15.52 -15.88
N GLU A 199 9.57 15.62 -16.20
CA GLU A 199 8.97 14.83 -17.29
C GLU A 199 9.60 15.12 -18.66
N SER A 200 10.26 16.27 -18.83
CA SER A 200 11.01 16.65 -20.04
C SER A 200 12.46 16.12 -20.06
N GLY A 201 12.91 15.43 -19.00
CA GLY A 201 14.28 14.93 -18.88
C GLY A 201 15.30 16.00 -18.47
N GLU A 202 14.86 17.17 -18.01
CA GLU A 202 15.76 18.22 -17.53
C GLU A 202 16.09 18.02 -16.05
N HIS A 203 17.36 18.17 -15.70
CA HIS A 203 17.80 18.11 -14.31
C HIS A 203 17.22 19.30 -13.53
N GLN A 204 16.55 19.01 -12.42
CA GLN A 204 15.96 20.01 -11.55
C GLN A 204 16.12 19.64 -10.07
N GLN A 205 16.24 20.66 -9.24
CA GLN A 205 16.19 20.51 -7.80
C GLN A 205 14.75 20.69 -7.33
N GLN A 206 14.14 19.61 -6.83
CA GLN A 206 12.79 19.63 -6.29
C GLN A 206 12.79 19.79 -4.78
N ARG A 207 11.91 20.66 -4.28
CA ARG A 207 11.62 20.79 -2.84
C ARG A 207 10.47 19.88 -2.49
N VAL A 208 10.76 18.77 -1.83
CA VAL A 208 9.75 17.77 -1.46
C VAL A 208 9.70 17.65 0.05
N ARG A 209 8.49 17.50 0.59
CA ARG A 209 8.30 17.08 1.96
C ARG A 209 7.91 15.60 1.96
N PRO A 210 8.87 14.67 2.06
CA PRO A 210 8.56 13.26 2.01
C PRO A 210 7.66 12.89 3.20
N ALA A 211 6.84 11.87 3.02
CA ALA A 211 6.13 11.24 4.13
C ALA A 211 6.90 10.02 4.61
N PHE A 212 6.84 9.75 5.91
CA PHE A 212 7.22 8.45 6.47
C PHE A 212 5.97 7.79 7.07
N GLN A 213 5.98 6.45 7.05
CA GLN A 213 4.85 5.67 7.53
C GLN A 213 4.98 5.37 9.02
N VAL A 214 3.85 5.48 9.72
CA VAL A 214 3.62 4.93 11.06
C VAL A 214 2.50 3.92 10.92
N ILE A 215 2.80 2.65 11.18
CA ILE A 215 1.89 1.54 10.93
C ILE A 215 1.43 0.96 12.26
N PHE A 216 0.12 0.80 12.39
CA PHE A 216 -0.55 0.16 13.52
C PHE A 216 -1.30 -1.05 13.01
N ALA A 217 -1.05 -2.24 13.54
CA ALA A 217 -1.88 -3.42 13.32
C ALA A 217 -2.56 -3.79 14.63
N TYR A 218 -3.89 -3.71 14.66
CA TYR A 218 -4.72 -4.05 15.81
C TYR A 218 -5.42 -5.38 15.61
N TYR A 219 -5.26 -6.30 16.56
CA TYR A 219 -5.89 -7.61 16.60
C TYR A 219 -7.03 -7.56 17.64
N PRO A 220 -8.31 -7.51 17.21
CA PRO A 220 -9.43 -7.42 18.13
C PRO A 220 -9.58 -8.65 19.02
N ALA A 221 -9.12 -9.82 18.59
CA ALA A 221 -9.29 -11.06 19.34
C ALA A 221 -8.68 -11.01 20.75
N ASP A 222 -7.51 -10.40 20.88
CA ASP A 222 -6.73 -10.34 22.12
C ASP A 222 -6.35 -8.90 22.53
N GLY A 223 -6.69 -7.91 21.70
CA GLY A 223 -6.34 -6.50 21.93
C GLY A 223 -4.88 -6.17 21.59
N THR A 224 -4.15 -7.06 20.93
CA THR A 224 -2.75 -6.82 20.57
C THR A 224 -2.65 -5.67 19.56
N ILE A 225 -1.69 -4.77 19.80
CA ILE A 225 -1.30 -3.74 18.84
C ILE A 225 0.16 -3.91 18.49
N LEU A 226 0.43 -4.07 17.20
CA LEU A 226 1.77 -3.99 16.65
C LEU A 226 1.97 -2.58 16.07
N LEU A 227 3.04 -1.93 16.51
CA LEU A 227 3.41 -0.60 16.05
C LEU A 227 4.75 -0.64 15.34
N LYS A 228 4.82 0.02 14.18
CA LYS A 228 6.07 0.33 13.49
C LYS A 228 6.18 1.81 13.17
N SER A 229 7.34 2.37 13.45
CA SER A 229 7.79 3.67 12.94
C SER A 229 9.28 3.58 12.61
N ARG A 230 9.73 4.32 11.57
CA ARG A 230 11.15 4.37 11.18
C ARG A 230 12.05 5.03 12.23
N GLN A 231 11.51 5.75 13.21
CA GLN A 231 12.32 6.63 14.04
C GLN A 231 12.77 6.01 15.36
N ARG A 232 14.06 6.21 15.67
CA ARG A 232 14.73 5.74 16.90
C ARG A 232 14.15 6.35 18.19
N GLY A 233 13.38 7.43 18.10
CA GLY A 233 12.62 8.03 19.21
C GLY A 233 11.33 7.27 19.60
N SER A 234 10.97 6.23 18.85
CA SER A 234 9.70 5.50 18.97
C SER A 234 9.40 4.92 20.36
N ARG A 235 10.38 4.75 21.25
CA ARG A 235 10.12 4.36 22.66
C ARG A 235 9.12 5.31 23.33
N SER A 236 9.17 6.61 23.03
CA SER A 236 8.26 7.62 23.59
C SER A 236 6.83 7.51 23.03
N LEU A 237 6.68 7.27 21.71
CA LEU A 237 5.37 7.06 21.08
C LEU A 237 4.68 5.86 21.71
N THR A 238 5.40 4.75 21.85
CA THR A 238 4.89 3.50 22.43
C THR A 238 4.53 3.66 23.90
N LEU A 239 5.31 4.41 24.69
CA LEU A 239 4.98 4.67 26.09
C LEU A 239 3.71 5.51 26.26
N ARG A 240 3.45 6.48 25.37
CA ARG A 240 2.21 7.28 25.40
C ARG A 240 1.00 6.56 24.83
N LEU A 241 1.20 5.69 23.83
CA LEU A 241 0.13 4.88 23.25
C LEU A 241 -0.22 3.66 24.12
N ARG A 242 0.73 3.16 24.92
CA ARG A 242 0.52 2.09 25.91
C ARG A 242 -0.35 2.50 27.09
N GLN A 243 -0.59 3.79 27.31
CA GLN A 243 -1.56 4.18 28.32
C GLN A 243 -2.95 3.74 27.79
N PRO A 244 -3.62 2.78 28.45
CA PRO A 244 -4.92 2.27 27.97
C PRO A 244 -5.95 3.38 27.81
N ALA A 245 -5.78 4.47 28.57
CA ALA A 245 -6.60 5.66 28.49
C ALA A 245 -6.43 6.44 27.18
N THR A 246 -5.27 6.47 26.53
CA THR A 246 -5.13 7.14 25.24
C THR A 246 -5.56 6.18 24.14
N PHE A 247 -4.77 5.19 23.72
CA PHE A 247 -5.16 4.42 22.52
C PHE A 247 -6.47 3.60 22.68
N GLY A 248 -6.80 3.15 23.90
CA GLY A 248 -8.11 2.56 24.19
C GLY A 248 -9.26 3.57 24.07
N GLN A 249 -9.11 4.82 24.52
CA GLN A 249 -10.11 5.87 24.22
C GLN A 249 -10.20 6.14 22.72
N TRP A 250 -9.12 6.00 21.97
CA TRP A 250 -9.09 6.30 20.54
C TRP A 250 -9.94 5.33 19.71
N LEU A 251 -9.87 4.05 20.05
CA LEU A 251 -10.68 3.00 19.43
C LEU A 251 -12.07 2.86 20.08
N CYS A 252 -12.21 3.19 21.37
CA CYS A 252 -13.42 2.93 22.15
C CYS A 252 -14.23 4.19 22.53
N MET A 253 -13.94 5.39 22.00
CA MET A 253 -14.73 6.59 22.32
C MET A 253 -16.22 6.32 22.03
N PRO A 254 -17.07 6.17 23.05
CA PRO A 254 -18.47 5.90 22.84
C PRO A 254 -19.07 7.09 22.10
N HIS A 255 -20.05 6.80 21.26
CA HIS A 255 -20.92 7.80 20.66
C HIS A 255 -21.61 8.58 21.79
N ARG A 256 -20.99 9.66 22.30
CA ARG A 256 -21.73 10.70 23.00
C ARG A 256 -22.55 11.39 21.93
N SER A 257 -23.72 10.82 21.62
CA SER A 257 -24.80 11.57 20.99
C SER A 257 -24.95 12.84 21.80
N CYS A 258 -24.66 13.99 21.19
CA CYS A 258 -25.07 15.27 21.74
C CYS A 258 -26.58 15.24 21.86
N SER A 259 -27.08 14.82 23.02
CA SER A 259 -28.43 15.16 23.45
C SER A 259 -28.41 16.67 23.64
N ALA A 260 -28.83 17.39 22.61
CA ALA A 260 -29.15 18.80 22.72
C ALA A 260 -30.25 18.91 23.77
N SER A 261 -29.87 19.30 24.99
CA SER A 261 -30.80 19.75 25.99
C SER A 261 -31.44 21.03 25.46
N SER A 262 -32.64 20.89 24.90
CA SER A 262 -33.58 21.98 24.66
C SER A 262 -33.90 22.64 26.00
N THR A 263 -33.23 23.73 26.30
CA THR A 263 -33.62 24.61 27.40
C THR A 263 -34.83 25.41 26.95
N THR A 264 -36.02 24.95 27.33
CA THR A 264 -37.20 25.78 27.42
C THR A 264 -37.04 26.73 28.60
N SER A 265 -36.98 28.03 28.32
CA SER A 265 -37.42 29.11 29.20
C SER A 265 -37.70 30.34 28.34
#